data_AF-A0A936VWF3-F1
#
_entry.id   AF-A0A936VWF3-F1
#
_cell.length_a   1.000
_cell.length_b   1.000
_cell.length_c   1.000
_cell.angle_alpha   90.00
_cell.angle_beta   90.00
_cell.angle_gamma   90.00
#
_symmetry.space_group_name_H-M   'P 1'
#
loop_
_entity.id
_entity.type
_entity.pdbx_description
1 polymer ?
#
loop_
_entity_poly.entity_id
_entity_poly.type
_entity_poly.pdbx_seq_one_letter_code
_entity_poly.pdbx_strand_id
1 'polypeptide(L)'
;MYNIIFSCLFFAEPTKILLIGDSYLYISNVDSLLSQTARFNQKNVEITSVLFPGTSIQRHLDSGIRNSKDPRTGKIYPENPAINYLKNYKWDYVIVQMPPEVRPNEIKDEFVVPVQRIRKWIGEETKLILLVPAIQGYNNFKNR
;
A
#
# COMPACT_ATOMS: atom_id res chain seq x y z
N MET A 1 2.94 9.11 18.56
CA MET A 1 3.03 10.09 17.45
C MET A 1 4.01 9.49 16.45
N TYR A 2 3.53 8.99 15.32
CA TYR A 2 4.37 8.32 14.32
C TYR A 2 5.02 9.38 13.43
N ASN A 3 6.35 9.49 13.47
CA ASN A 3 7.10 10.34 12.56
C ASN A 3 7.34 9.57 11.26
N ILE A 4 6.46 9.74 10.28
CA ILE A 4 6.72 9.32 8.91
C ILE A 4 7.36 10.52 8.20
N ILE A 5 8.68 10.48 8.03
CA ILE A 5 9.42 11.47 7.23
C ILE A 5 9.31 11.04 5.76
N PHE A 6 8.49 11.74 4.97
CA PHE A 6 8.49 11.60 3.52
C PHE A 6 9.41 12.65 2.90
N SER A 7 10.58 12.25 2.40
CA SER A 7 11.39 13.13 1.54
C SER A 7 10.88 13.03 0.10
N CYS A 8 10.09 14.01 -0.35
CA CYS A 8 9.49 14.04 -1.69
C CYS A 8 10.44 14.50 -2.83
N LEU A 9 11.76 14.36 -2.65
CA LEU A 9 12.77 14.92 -3.57
C LEU A 9 12.91 14.20 -4.93
N PHE A 10 12.17 13.11 -5.19
CA PHE A 10 12.44 12.22 -6.34
C PHE A 10 11.19 11.75 -7.13
N PHE A 11 10.20 12.63 -7.34
CA PHE A 11 9.06 12.33 -8.21
C PHE A 11 9.32 12.80 -9.65
N ALA A 12 9.16 11.90 -10.64
CA ALA A 12 9.21 12.20 -12.06
C ALA A 12 7.86 12.81 -12.48
N GLU A 13 7.82 13.95 -13.17
CA GLU A 13 6.54 14.63 -13.43
C GLU A 13 5.96 14.28 -14.82
N PRO A 14 4.67 13.91 -14.92
CA PRO A 14 3.71 13.60 -13.85
C PRO A 14 3.96 12.22 -13.21
N THR A 15 3.76 12.08 -11.89
CA THR A 15 3.91 10.79 -11.18
C THR A 15 2.56 10.16 -10.88
N LYS A 16 2.38 8.88 -11.22
CA LYS A 16 1.23 8.04 -10.84
C LYS A 16 1.63 7.03 -9.77
N ILE A 17 0.92 7.08 -8.64
CA ILE A 17 1.17 6.23 -7.47
C ILE A 17 -0.07 5.39 -7.18
N LEU A 18 0.12 4.09 -7.06
CA LEU A 18 -0.85 3.18 -6.45
C LEU A 18 -0.44 2.89 -5.01
N LEU A 19 -1.32 3.18 -4.05
CA LEU A 19 -1.13 2.88 -2.63
C LEU A 19 -2.07 1.75 -2.20
N ILE A 20 -1.52 0.63 -1.74
CA ILE A 20 -2.28 -0.53 -1.26
C ILE A 20 -1.97 -0.73 0.23
N GLY A 21 -3.00 -0.88 1.05
CA GLY A 21 -2.83 -1.13 2.48
C GLY A 21 -4.11 -1.36 3.25
N ASP A 22 -3.97 -1.34 4.58
CA ASP A 22 -5.01 -1.71 5.52
C ASP A 22 -5.45 -0.52 6.40
N SER A 23 -5.95 -0.83 7.60
CA SER A 23 -6.36 0.15 8.61
C SER A 23 -5.28 1.13 9.01
N TYR A 24 -4.00 0.74 9.05
CA TYR A 24 -2.91 1.62 9.46
C TYR A 24 -2.78 2.80 8.49
N LEU A 25 -2.74 2.53 7.18
CA LEU A 25 -2.71 3.57 6.16
C LEU A 25 -4.06 4.28 6.00
N TYR A 26 -5.16 3.56 6.20
CA TYR A 26 -6.50 4.13 6.17
C TYR A 26 -6.68 5.21 7.25
N ILE A 27 -6.36 4.90 8.51
CA ILE A 27 -6.57 5.82 9.66
C ILE A 27 -5.58 6.98 9.62
N SER A 28 -4.35 6.74 9.17
CA SER A 28 -3.32 7.80 9.10
C SER A 28 -3.48 8.74 7.90
N ASN A 29 -4.44 8.48 6.99
CA ASN A 29 -4.68 9.29 5.80
C ASN A 29 -3.41 9.56 4.98
N VAL A 30 -2.55 8.53 4.83
CA VAL A 30 -1.25 8.65 4.15
C VAL A 30 -1.37 9.22 2.74
N ASP A 31 -2.40 8.85 2.00
CA ASP A 31 -2.63 9.37 0.65
C ASP A 31 -2.94 10.88 0.63
N SER A 32 -3.69 11.38 1.61
CA SER A 32 -3.92 12.82 1.77
C SER A 32 -2.62 13.55 2.11
N LEU A 33 -1.82 13.00 3.04
CA LEU A 33 -0.52 13.56 3.41
C LEU A 33 0.46 13.59 2.23
N LEU A 34 0.54 12.50 1.46
CA LEU A 34 1.36 12.42 0.25
C LEU A 34 0.91 13.45 -0.79
N SER A 35 -0.41 13.57 -1.02
CA SER A 35 -0.96 14.55 -1.97
C SER A 35 -0.68 15.99 -1.54
N GLN A 36 -0.82 16.32 -0.26
CA GLN A 36 -0.52 17.64 0.27
C GLN A 36 0.98 17.96 0.18
N THR A 37 1.84 16.99 0.50
CA THR A 37 3.29 17.16 0.43
C THR A 37 3.74 17.36 -1.02
N ALA A 38 3.18 16.61 -1.97
CA ALA A 38 3.44 16.80 -3.39
C ALA A 38 3.04 18.21 -3.86
N ARG A 39 1.83 18.67 -3.49
CA ARG A 39 1.34 20.02 -3.82
C ARG A 39 2.22 21.12 -3.23
N PHE A 40 2.64 20.98 -1.96
CA PHE A 40 3.54 21.93 -1.32
C PHE A 40 4.86 22.07 -2.08
N ASN A 41 5.37 20.97 -2.62
CA ASN A 41 6.58 20.93 -3.44
C ASN A 41 6.34 21.17 -4.94
N GLN A 42 5.14 21.65 -5.31
CA GLN A 42 4.74 21.93 -6.70
C GLN A 42 4.90 20.73 -7.65
N LYS A 43 4.74 19.51 -7.13
CA LYS A 43 4.81 18.26 -7.89
C LYS A 43 3.43 17.84 -8.37
N ASN A 44 3.35 17.42 -9.63
CA ASN A 44 2.14 16.81 -10.19
C ASN A 44 2.12 15.30 -9.88
N VAL A 45 1.38 14.91 -8.84
CA VAL A 45 1.27 13.52 -8.37
C VAL A 45 -0.21 13.11 -8.33
N GLU A 46 -0.52 12.01 -9.00
CA GLU A 46 -1.81 11.33 -8.95
C GLU A 46 -1.71 10.11 -8.03
N ILE A 47 -2.54 10.06 -6.99
CA ILE A 47 -2.54 8.96 -6.03
C ILE A 47 -3.87 8.22 -6.12
N THR A 48 -3.79 6.92 -6.44
CA THR A 48 -4.91 5.99 -6.33
C THR A 48 -4.72 5.11 -5.10
N SER A 49 -5.72 5.07 -4.22
CA SER A 49 -5.65 4.38 -2.93
C SER A 49 -6.58 3.17 -2.89
N VAL A 50 -6.05 2.01 -2.53
CA VAL A 50 -6.79 0.78 -2.22
C VAL A 50 -6.53 0.43 -0.76
N LEU A 51 -7.29 1.08 0.13
CA LEU A 51 -7.10 1.00 1.58
C LEU A 51 -8.31 0.33 2.24
N PHE A 52 -8.14 -0.93 2.63
CA PHE A 52 -9.21 -1.77 3.18
C PHE A 52 -8.86 -2.20 4.61
N PRO A 53 -9.49 -1.62 5.64
CA PRO A 53 -9.28 -2.02 7.04
C PRO A 53 -9.40 -3.54 7.26
N GLY A 54 -8.50 -4.10 8.07
CA GLY A 54 -8.48 -5.53 8.37
C GLY A 54 -8.11 -6.46 7.20
N THR A 55 -7.57 -5.92 6.11
CA THR A 55 -7.22 -6.69 4.91
C THR A 55 -5.71 -6.90 4.82
N SER A 56 -5.25 -8.15 4.87
CA SER A 56 -3.85 -8.50 4.65
C SER A 56 -3.44 -8.29 3.19
N ILE A 57 -2.14 -8.25 2.92
CA ILE A 57 -1.65 -8.15 1.54
C ILE A 57 -2.08 -9.35 0.70
N GLN A 58 -2.11 -10.57 1.26
CA GLN A 58 -2.62 -11.73 0.54
C GLN A 58 -4.09 -11.54 0.13
N ARG A 59 -4.92 -11.02 1.04
CA ARG A 59 -6.34 -10.77 0.77
C ARG A 59 -6.51 -9.71 -0.32
N HIS A 60 -5.71 -8.65 -0.32
CA HIS A 60 -5.65 -7.70 -1.45
C HIS A 60 -5.30 -8.37 -2.78
N LEU A 61 -4.55 -9.46 -2.77
CA LEU A 61 -4.15 -10.20 -3.96
C LEU A 61 -5.00 -11.46 -4.21
N ASP A 62 -6.14 -11.63 -3.56
CA ASP A 62 -7.04 -12.76 -3.78
C ASP A 62 -8.03 -12.46 -4.92
N SER A 63 -7.96 -13.25 -6.00
CA SER A 63 -8.86 -13.17 -7.16
C SER A 63 -10.27 -13.67 -6.90
N GLY A 64 -10.50 -14.37 -5.79
CA GLY A 64 -11.83 -14.79 -5.35
C GLY A 64 -12.66 -13.63 -4.80
N ILE A 65 -12.04 -12.52 -4.44
CA ILE A 65 -12.73 -11.35 -3.88
C ILE A 65 -13.46 -10.57 -4.98
N ARG A 66 -14.74 -10.32 -4.74
CA ARG A 66 -15.64 -9.56 -5.61
C ARG A 66 -16.52 -8.63 -4.79
N ASN A 67 -17.15 -7.66 -5.46
CA ASN A 67 -18.09 -6.72 -4.84
C ASN A 67 -17.51 -6.01 -3.60
N SER A 68 -16.22 -5.68 -3.64
CA SER A 68 -15.56 -5.00 -2.53
C SER A 68 -16.06 -3.56 -2.44
N LYS A 69 -16.53 -3.16 -1.26
CA LYS A 69 -16.98 -1.78 -1.02
C LYS A 69 -15.83 -0.95 -0.46
N ASP A 70 -15.51 0.13 -1.16
CA ASP A 70 -14.58 1.14 -0.68
C ASP A 70 -15.08 1.74 0.64
N PRO A 71 -14.30 1.67 1.73
CA PRO A 71 -14.74 2.16 3.04
C PRO A 71 -14.83 3.70 3.10
N ARG A 72 -14.15 4.44 2.21
CA ARG A 72 -14.18 5.92 2.19
C ARG A 72 -15.24 6.47 1.26
N THR A 73 -15.30 5.92 0.04
CA THR A 73 -16.17 6.46 -1.03
C THR A 73 -17.50 5.74 -1.14
N GLY A 74 -17.63 4.55 -0.54
CA GLY A 74 -18.78 3.68 -0.68
C GLY A 74 -18.90 3.00 -2.05
N LYS A 75 -17.96 3.27 -2.98
CA LYS A 75 -17.92 2.66 -4.32
C LYS A 75 -17.80 1.15 -4.21
N ILE A 76 -18.57 0.43 -5.02
CA ILE A 76 -18.50 -1.03 -5.11
C ILE A 76 -17.65 -1.39 -6.33
N TYR A 77 -16.61 -2.17 -6.11
CA TYR A 77 -15.78 -2.74 -7.16
C TYR A 77 -16.28 -4.16 -7.50
N PRO A 78 -16.69 -4.43 -8.75
CA PRO A 78 -17.18 -5.77 -9.13
C PRO A 78 -16.09 -6.83 -9.00
N GLU A 79 -14.84 -6.44 -9.23
CA GLU A 79 -13.64 -7.26 -9.08
C GLU A 79 -12.76 -6.70 -7.95
N ASN A 80 -11.76 -7.48 -7.54
CA ASN A 80 -10.78 -7.03 -6.56
C ASN A 80 -10.04 -5.77 -7.09
N PRO A 81 -10.17 -4.62 -6.41
CA PRO A 81 -9.61 -3.36 -6.90
C PRO A 81 -8.09 -3.37 -6.97
N ALA A 82 -7.39 -3.96 -6.01
CA ALA A 82 -5.93 -4.03 -6.02
C ALA A 82 -5.44 -4.81 -7.24
N ILE A 83 -6.02 -5.99 -7.51
CA ILE A 83 -5.65 -6.80 -8.69
C ILE A 83 -5.94 -6.04 -9.99
N ASN A 84 -7.11 -5.42 -10.12
CA ASN A 84 -7.48 -4.67 -11.31
C ASN A 84 -6.49 -3.52 -11.57
N TYR A 85 -6.18 -2.72 -10.55
CA TYR A 85 -5.24 -1.62 -10.68
C TYR A 85 -3.81 -2.08 -10.99
N LEU A 86 -3.35 -3.17 -10.37
CA LEU A 86 -2.01 -3.72 -10.60
C LEU A 86 -1.83 -4.26 -12.02
N LYS A 87 -2.87 -4.83 -12.64
CA LYS A 87 -2.79 -5.48 -13.96
C LYS A 87 -3.07 -4.56 -15.14
N ASN A 88 -4.00 -3.63 -14.97
CA ASN A 88 -4.62 -2.93 -16.10
C ASN A 88 -4.17 -1.47 -16.24
N TYR A 89 -3.32 -0.98 -15.34
CA TYR A 89 -2.86 0.40 -15.30
C TYR A 89 -1.33 0.46 -15.20
N LYS A 90 -0.75 1.53 -15.78
CA LYS A 90 0.68 1.83 -15.65
C LYS A 90 0.92 2.80 -14.51
N TRP A 91 1.91 2.49 -13.69
CA TRP A 91 2.28 3.24 -12.50
C TRP A 91 3.76 3.59 -12.55
N ASP A 92 4.14 4.74 -11.99
CA ASP A 92 5.55 5.05 -11.74
C ASP A 92 5.99 4.40 -10.43
N TYR A 93 5.08 4.41 -9.44
CA TYR A 93 5.28 3.80 -8.14
C TYR A 93 4.08 2.96 -7.72
N VAL A 94 4.38 1.82 -7.12
CA VAL A 94 3.42 1.01 -6.38
C VAL A 94 3.94 0.90 -4.95
N ILE A 95 3.18 1.44 -4.01
CA ILE A 95 3.49 1.42 -2.58
C ILE A 95 2.56 0.41 -1.92
N VAL A 96 3.15 -0.61 -1.31
CA VAL A 96 2.41 -1.70 -0.69
C VAL A 96 2.76 -1.77 0.78
N GLN A 97 1.74 -1.69 1.63
CA GLN A 97 1.90 -1.98 3.04
C GLN A 97 2.15 -3.48 3.23
N MET A 98 3.28 -3.78 3.86
CA MET A 98 3.63 -5.13 4.29
C MET A 98 3.30 -5.32 5.77
N PRO A 99 3.03 -6.55 6.23
CA PRO A 99 2.89 -6.85 7.65
C PRO A 99 4.13 -6.38 8.43
N PRO A 100 3.94 -5.86 9.66
CA PRO A 100 5.03 -5.29 10.44
C PRO A 100 5.99 -6.36 11.00
N GLU A 101 5.48 -7.57 11.23
CA GLU A 101 6.24 -8.76 11.58
C GLU A 101 5.68 -9.96 10.80
N VAL A 102 6.58 -10.81 10.32
CA VAL A 102 6.22 -12.07 9.66
C VAL A 102 7.00 -13.18 10.34
N ARG A 103 6.31 -14.23 10.78
CA ARG A 103 6.98 -15.37 11.40
C ARG A 103 7.87 -16.07 10.37
N PRO A 104 9.02 -16.65 10.78
CA PRO A 104 9.94 -17.29 9.84
C PRO A 104 9.29 -18.33 8.91
N ASN A 105 8.33 -19.10 9.41
CA ASN A 105 7.59 -20.10 8.65
C ASN A 105 6.51 -19.52 7.70
N GLU A 106 6.17 -18.24 7.85
CA GLU A 106 5.14 -17.54 7.08
C GLU A 106 5.76 -16.56 6.05
N ILE A 107 7.08 -16.31 6.09
CA ILE A 107 7.80 -15.37 5.19
C ILE A 107 7.48 -15.62 3.72
N LYS A 108 7.44 -16.90 3.32
CA LYS A 108 7.17 -17.25 1.93
C LYS A 108 5.79 -16.74 1.49
N ASP A 109 4.77 -17.02 2.27
CA ASP A 109 3.38 -16.80 1.88
C ASP A 109 2.93 -15.37 2.17
N GLU A 110 3.38 -14.75 3.26
CA GLU A 110 2.99 -13.39 3.67
C GLU A 110 3.87 -12.30 3.04
N PHE A 111 5.06 -12.64 2.53
CA PHE A 111 6.00 -11.66 1.99
C PHE A 111 6.45 -12.00 0.56
N VAL A 112 7.14 -13.13 0.36
CA VAL A 112 7.80 -13.43 -0.92
C VAL A 112 6.80 -13.61 -2.07
N VAL A 113 5.80 -14.45 -1.88
CA VAL A 113 4.78 -14.75 -2.89
C VAL A 113 3.98 -13.49 -3.26
N PRO A 114 3.46 -12.68 -2.31
CA PRO A 114 2.81 -11.40 -2.61
C PRO A 114 3.68 -10.46 -3.45
N VAL A 115 4.94 -10.25 -3.06
CA VAL A 115 5.86 -9.36 -3.76
C VAL A 115 6.15 -9.85 -5.18
N GLN A 116 6.36 -11.16 -5.37
CA GLN A 116 6.55 -11.75 -6.69
C GLN A 116 5.33 -11.57 -7.60
N ARG A 117 4.11 -11.77 -7.06
CA ARG A 117 2.87 -11.57 -7.80
C ARG A 117 2.68 -10.13 -8.23
N ILE A 118 2.91 -9.19 -7.32
CA ILE A 118 2.86 -7.75 -7.61
C ILE A 118 3.87 -7.41 -8.70
N ARG A 119 5.14 -7.81 -8.55
CA ARG A 119 6.19 -7.55 -9.53
C ARG A 119 5.85 -8.07 -10.92
N LYS A 120 5.28 -9.27 -11.01
CA LYS A 120 4.83 -9.87 -12.28
C LYS A 120 3.77 -9.02 -12.99
N TRP A 121 2.89 -8.36 -12.26
CA TRP A 121 1.81 -7.55 -12.85
C TRP A 121 2.26 -6.14 -13.22
N ILE A 122 3.12 -5.51 -12.41
CA ILE A 122 3.51 -4.11 -12.61
C ILE A 122 4.72 -3.93 -13.54
N GLY A 123 5.45 -5.01 -13.83
CA GLY A 123 6.67 -4.98 -14.65
C GLY A 123 7.90 -4.43 -13.92
N GLU A 124 9.03 -4.36 -14.62
CA GLU A 124 10.32 -3.93 -14.05
C GLU A 124 10.47 -2.42 -13.95
N GLU A 125 9.88 -1.67 -14.89
CA GLU A 125 9.95 -0.20 -14.94
C GLU A 125 9.22 0.48 -13.76
N THR A 126 8.18 -0.16 -13.22
CA THR A 126 7.43 0.36 -12.07
C THR A 126 8.25 0.21 -10.80
N LYS A 127 8.46 1.29 -10.05
CA LYS A 127 9.15 1.23 -8.76
C LYS A 127 8.24 0.65 -7.69
N LEU A 128 8.65 -0.44 -7.06
CA LEU A 128 7.92 -1.07 -5.95
C LEU A 128 8.52 -0.62 -4.62
N ILE A 129 7.71 -0.01 -3.77
CA ILE A 129 8.08 0.38 -2.41
C ILE A 129 7.30 -0.49 -1.43
N LEU A 130 8.03 -1.18 -0.56
CA LEU A 130 7.45 -1.97 0.52
C LEU A 130 7.46 -1.14 1.80
N LEU A 131 6.28 -0.78 2.27
CA LEU A 131 6.11 -0.01 3.49
C LEU A 131 5.84 -0.96 4.65
N VAL A 132 6.82 -1.12 5.54
CA VAL A 132 6.70 -1.95 6.74
C VAL A 132 6.43 -1.01 7.93
N PRO A 133 5.25 -1.07 8.57
CA PRO A 133 4.95 -0.26 9.75
C PRO A 133 5.89 -0.62 10.91
N ALA A 134 6.42 0.38 11.60
CA ALA A 134 7.20 0.15 12.81
C ALA A 134 6.28 -0.28 13.98
N ILE A 135 6.63 -1.36 14.67
CA ILE A 135 5.96 -1.75 15.92
C ILE A 135 6.60 -0.97 17.08
N GLN A 136 5.93 0.06 17.58
CA GLN A 136 6.24 0.62 18.89
C GLN A 136 5.35 -0.06 19.94
N GLY A 137 5.87 -1.03 20.71
CA GLY A 137 5.13 -1.50 21.89
C GLY A 137 5.43 -2.86 22.52
N TYR A 138 6.25 -3.75 21.96
CA TYR A 138 6.37 -5.11 22.55
C TYR A 138 7.35 -5.23 23.73
N ASN A 139 8.22 -4.24 23.95
CA ASN A 139 9.19 -4.28 25.06
C ASN A 139 8.61 -3.89 26.43
N ASN A 140 7.36 -3.40 26.51
CA ASN A 140 6.74 -3.00 27.79
C ASN A 140 5.90 -4.09 28.47
N PHE A 141 5.77 -5.28 27.85
CA PHE A 141 4.98 -6.39 28.40
C PHE A 141 5.80 -7.59 28.88
N LYS A 142 7.14 -7.57 28.72
CA LYS A 142 8.02 -8.61 29.28
C LYS A 142 8.59 -8.29 30.67
N ASN A 143 8.34 -7.09 31.20
CA ASN A 143 8.83 -6.65 32.51
C ASN A 143 7.70 -6.24 33.49
N ARG A 144 6.52 -6.86 33.39
CA ARG A 144 5.47 -6.76 34.41
C ARG A 144 4.99 -8.14 34.81
#